data_AF-A0A3M2ZEW8-F1
#
_entry.id   AF-A0A3M2ZEW8-F1
#
_cell.length_a   1.000
_cell.length_b   1.000
_cell.length_c   1.000
_cell.angle_alpha   90.00
_cell.angle_beta   90.00
_cell.angle_gamma   90.00
#
_symmetry.space_group_name_H-M   'P 1'
#
loop_
_entity.id
_entity.type
_entity.pdbx_description
1 polymer ?
#
loop_
_entity_poly.entity_id
_entity_poly.type
_entity_poly.pdbx_seq_one_letter_code
_entity_poly.pdbx_strand_id
1 'polypeptide(L)'
;MKFCSQCGNTVIQRIPEGDSRLRYVCEHCQTIHYQNPNIVAGCLVTLGDKVLLCRRAIEPRLGFWTLPAGFMENGETIEQA
;
A
#
# COMPACT_ATOMS: atom_id res chain seq x y z
N MET A 1 -8.56 -6.28 7.86
CA MET A 1 -8.72 -7.66 7.34
C MET A 1 -9.84 -8.34 8.10
N LYS A 2 -10.77 -9.05 7.43
CA LYS A 2 -11.90 -9.76 8.09
C LYS A 2 -11.73 -11.29 8.11
N PHE A 3 -11.05 -11.84 7.11
CA PHE A 3 -10.84 -13.28 6.94
C PHE A 3 -9.36 -13.57 6.64
N CYS A 4 -8.93 -14.77 7.01
CA CYS A 4 -7.59 -15.30 6.82
C CYS A 4 -7.37 -15.65 5.35
N SER A 5 -6.34 -15.08 4.73
CA SER A 5 -6.01 -15.37 3.33
C SER A 5 -5.49 -16.79 3.08
N GLN A 6 -5.12 -17.54 4.13
CA GLN A 6 -4.62 -18.91 4.02
C GLN A 6 -5.72 -19.97 4.11
N CYS A 7 -6.76 -19.76 4.93
CA CYS A 7 -7.77 -20.79 5.20
C CYS A 7 -9.23 -20.31 5.15
N GLY A 8 -9.49 -19.01 4.92
CA GLY A 8 -10.84 -18.46 4.79
C GLY A 8 -11.60 -18.23 6.12
N ASN A 9 -11.12 -18.73 7.25
CA ASN A 9 -11.73 -18.45 8.56
C ASN A 9 -11.57 -16.98 8.98
N THR A 10 -12.37 -16.52 9.94
CA THR A 10 -12.25 -15.17 10.50
C THR A 10 -10.90 -14.97 11.22
N VAL A 11 -10.46 -13.72 11.28
CA VAL A 11 -9.27 -13.29 12.05
C VAL A 11 -9.67 -12.39 13.20
N ILE A 12 -8.86 -12.41 14.26
CA ILE A 12 -8.97 -11.50 15.39
C ILE A 12 -7.76 -10.58 15.45
N GLN A 13 -7.84 -9.48 16.20
CA GLN A 13 -6.68 -8.67 16.54
C GLN A 13 -6.21 -9.02 17.95
N ARG A 14 -4.94 -9.42 18.10
CA ARG A 14 -4.28 -9.62 19.39
C ARG A 14 -2.80 -9.25 19.31
N ILE A 15 -2.15 -9.05 20.44
CA ILE A 15 -0.69 -8.93 20.52
C ILE A 15 -0.13 -10.34 20.73
N PRO A 16 0.62 -10.92 19.76
CA PRO A 16 1.27 -12.21 19.95
C PRO A 16 2.29 -12.16 21.10
N GLU A 17 2.55 -13.31 21.73
CA GLU A 17 3.59 -13.43 22.75
C GLU A 17 4.96 -12.99 22.18
N GLY A 18 5.67 -12.13 22.90
CA GLY A 18 6.95 -11.56 22.47
C GLY A 18 6.86 -10.40 21.46
N ASP A 19 5.66 -10.00 21.03
CA ASP A 19 5.43 -8.81 20.19
C ASP A 19 4.94 -7.63 21.05
N SER A 20 4.96 -6.42 20.46
CA SER A 20 4.46 -5.18 21.06
C SER A 20 3.30 -4.56 20.26
N ARG A 21 2.85 -5.20 19.17
CA ARG A 21 1.85 -4.65 18.25
C ARG A 21 0.67 -5.57 18.04
N LEU A 22 -0.51 -4.98 17.82
CA LEU A 22 -1.69 -5.72 17.39
C LEU A 22 -1.46 -6.28 15.99
N ARG A 23 -1.71 -7.59 15.84
CA ARG A 23 -1.66 -8.31 14.58
C ARG A 23 -3.01 -8.94 14.30
N TYR A 24 -3.35 -9.10 13.02
CA TYR A 24 -4.42 -10.00 12.64
C TYR A 24 -3.93 -11.43 12.78
N VAL A 25 -4.57 -12.22 13.64
CA VAL A 25 -4.21 -13.61 13.90
C VAL A 25 -5.41 -14.49 13.59
N CYS A 26 -5.17 -15.58 12.86
CA CYS A 26 -6.17 -16.62 12.65
C CYS A 26 -6.03 -17.70 13.72
N GLU A 27 -7.05 -17.91 14.56
CA GLU A 27 -7.00 -18.93 15.61
C GLU A 27 -7.24 -20.35 15.08
N HIS A 28 -7.74 -20.49 13.84
CA HIS A 28 -7.94 -21.80 13.22
C HIS A 28 -6.62 -22.43 12.74
N CYS A 29 -5.86 -21.69 11.93
CA CYS A 29 -4.60 -22.18 11.35
C CYS A 29 -3.34 -21.56 11.99
N GLN A 30 -3.52 -20.77 13.06
CA GLN A 30 -2.45 -20.10 13.82
C GLN A 30 -1.58 -19.11 13.01
N THR A 31 -2.00 -18.74 11.79
CA THR A 31 -1.26 -17.79 10.95
C THR A 31 -1.37 -16.37 11.51
N ILE A 32 -0.22 -15.69 11.62
CA ILE A 32 -0.13 -14.26 11.94
C ILE A 32 0.02 -13.47 10.63
N HIS A 33 -0.92 -12.56 10.36
CA HIS A 33 -0.91 -11.71 9.18
C HIS A 33 -0.27 -10.35 9.49
N TYR A 34 1.01 -10.23 9.15
CA TYR A 34 1.71 -8.95 9.16
C TYR A 34 1.18 -8.04 8.03
N GLN A 35 1.09 -6.74 8.30
CA GLN A 35 0.74 -5.74 7.30
C GLN A 35 1.96 -4.86 7.05
N ASN A 36 2.34 -4.77 5.77
CA ASN A 36 3.44 -3.94 5.32
C ASN A 36 2.89 -2.64 4.70
N PRO A 37 3.63 -1.53 4.80
CA PRO A 37 3.31 -0.34 4.02
C PRO A 37 3.39 -0.61 2.53
N ASN A 38 2.55 0.08 1.74
CA ASN A 38 2.65 0.09 0.29
C ASN A 38 3.49 1.30 -0.14
N ILE A 39 4.37 1.11 -1.13
CA ILE A 39 5.20 2.17 -1.69
C ILE A 39 4.46 2.82 -2.87
N VAL A 40 4.49 4.16 -2.91
CA VAL A 40 4.07 4.95 -4.06
C VAL A 40 5.30 5.62 -4.63
N ALA A 41 5.66 5.26 -5.87
CA ALA A 41 6.72 5.91 -6.62
C ALA A 41 6.14 7.05 -7.46
N GLY A 42 6.89 8.12 -7.66
CA GLY A 42 6.45 9.28 -8.42
C GLY A 42 7.61 10.05 -9.02
N CYS A 43 7.32 10.85 -10.04
CA CYS A 43 8.34 11.52 -10.83
C CYS A 43 8.07 13.02 -10.97
N LEU A 44 9.10 13.85 -10.73
CA LEU A 44 9.10 15.26 -11.09
C LEU A 44 9.73 15.41 -12.48
N VAL A 45 8.91 15.33 -13.52
CA VAL A 45 9.39 15.48 -14.91
C VAL A 45 9.61 16.95 -15.23
N THR A 46 10.84 17.31 -15.59
CA THR A 46 11.25 18.69 -15.94
C THR A 46 11.47 18.85 -17.44
N LEU A 47 11.05 19.98 -18.00
CA LEU A 47 11.38 20.41 -19.36
C LEU A 47 11.81 21.89 -19.33
N GLY A 48 13.11 22.14 -19.32
CA GLY A 48 13.66 23.49 -19.13
C GLY A 48 13.27 24.04 -17.76
N ASP A 49 12.58 25.18 -17.75
CA ASP A 49 12.05 25.86 -16.57
C ASP A 49 10.63 25.39 -16.16
N LYS A 50 10.09 24.37 -16.85
CA LYS A 50 8.73 23.85 -16.64
C LYS A 50 8.73 22.47 -16.00
N VAL A 51 7.63 22.14 -15.33
CA VAL A 51 7.35 20.82 -14.75
C VAL A 51 6.05 20.24 -15.32
N LEU A 52 6.01 18.92 -15.49
CA LEU A 52 4.79 18.21 -15.88
C LEU A 52 3.90 17.97 -14.65
N LEU A 53 2.61 18.29 -14.80
CA LEU A 53 1.58 17.97 -13.81
C LEU A 53 0.42 17.24 -14.49
N CYS A 54 -0.23 16.34 -13.76
CA CYS A 54 -1.44 15.66 -14.16
C CYS A 54 -2.65 16.27 -13.46
N ARG A 55 -3.75 16.50 -14.17
CA ARG A 55 -5.03 16.89 -13.55
C ARG A 55 -5.83 15.62 -13.24
N ARG A 56 -6.13 15.38 -11.96
CA ARG A 56 -6.80 14.16 -11.50
C ARG A 56 -8.19 14.02 -12.11
N ALA A 57 -8.49 12.86 -12.67
CA ALA A 57 -9.79 12.52 -13.27
C ALA A 57 -10.65 11.60 -12.39
N ILE A 58 -10.16 11.23 -11.19
CA ILE A 58 -10.82 10.31 -10.26
C ILE A 58 -10.64 10.85 -8.82
N GLU A 59 -11.66 10.70 -7.98
CA GLU A 59 -11.58 11.00 -6.54
C GLU A 59 -10.55 10.10 -5.83
N PRO A 60 -9.96 10.55 -4.71
CA PRO A 60 -10.17 11.84 -4.05
C PRO A 60 -9.55 13.02 -4.82
N ARG A 61 -9.98 14.25 -4.55
CA ARG A 61 -9.43 15.50 -5.12
C ARG A 61 -9.54 15.56 -6.65
N LEU A 62 -10.71 15.22 -7.20
CA LEU A 62 -10.99 15.36 -8.63
C LEU A 62 -10.70 16.79 -9.12
N GLY A 63 -10.05 16.94 -10.27
CA GLY A 63 -9.74 18.23 -10.89
C GLY A 63 -8.50 18.95 -10.34
N PHE A 64 -7.89 18.47 -9.25
CA PHE A 64 -6.65 19.04 -8.69
C PHE A 64 -5.42 18.56 -9.48
N TRP A 65 -4.35 19.36 -9.44
CA TRP A 65 -3.07 19.02 -10.04
C TRP A 65 -2.19 18.17 -9.10
N THR A 66 -1.45 17.22 -9.66
CA THR A 66 -0.51 16.34 -8.95
C THR A 66 0.67 15.98 -9.85
N LEU A 67 1.74 15.44 -9.25
CA LEU A 67 2.79 14.74 -10.00
C LEU A 67 2.27 13.38 -10.51
N PRO A 68 2.82 12.87 -11.63
CA PRO A 68 2.62 11.47 -12.02
C PRO A 68 3.22 10.56 -10.95
N ALA A 69 2.39 9.66 -10.41
CA ALA A 69 2.76 8.73 -9.35
C ALA A 69 1.80 7.55 -9.30
N GLY A 70 2.27 6.40 -8.82
CA GLY A 70 1.52 5.15 -8.73
C GLY A 70 2.08 4.21 -7.66
N PHE A 71 1.35 3.14 -7.35
CA PHE A 71 1.89 2.07 -6.52
C PHE A 71 3.03 1.37 -7.27
N MET A 72 4.10 1.05 -6.55
CA MET A 72 5.19 0.24 -7.07
C MET A 72 4.75 -1.22 -7.20
N GLU A 73 5.01 -1.85 -8.35
CA GLU A 73 4.66 -3.24 -8.57
C GLU A 73 5.77 -4.20 -8.09
N ASN A 74 5.39 -5.44 -7.79
CA ASN A 74 6.35 -6.45 -7.38
C ASN A 74 7.33 -6.76 -8.51
N GLY A 75 8.63 -6.72 -8.19
CA GLY A 75 9.70 -7.02 -9.15
C GLY A 75 10.22 -5.80 -9.91
N GLU A 76 9.66 -4.61 -9.69
CA GLU A 76 10.21 -3.36 -10.19
C GLU A 76 11.33 -2.84 -9.27
N THR A 77 12.25 -2.06 -9.85
CA THR A 77 13.07 -1.09 -9.12
C THR A 77 12.31 0.23 -9.00
N ILE A 78 12.75 1.13 -8.12
CA ILE A 78 12.09 2.44 -7.95
C ILE A 78 12.09 3.23 -9.25
N GLU A 79 13.15 3.11 -10.06
CA GLU A 79 13.30 3.80 -11.35
C GLU A 79 12.45 3.19 -12.48
N GLN A 80 11.98 1.96 -12.32
CA GLN A 80 11.09 1.30 -13.29
C GLN A 80 9.61 1.62 -13.06
N ALA A 81 9.25 1.97 -11.83
CA ALA A 81 7.90 2.36 -11.43
C ALA A 81 7.58 3.83 -11.77
#